data_AF-A0A8T4SQJ7-F1
#
_entry.id   AF-A0A8T4SQJ7-F1
#
_cell.length_a   1.000
_cell.length_b   1.000
_cell.length_c   1.000
_cell.angle_alpha   90.00
_cell.angle_beta   90.00
_cell.angle_gamma   90.00
#
_symmetry.space_group_name_H-M   'P 1'
#
loop_
_entity.id
_entity.type
_entity.pdbx_description
1 polymer ?
#
loop_
_entity_poly.entity_id
_entity_poly.type
_entity_poly.pdbx_seq_one_letter_code
_entity_poly.pdbx_strand_id
1 'polypeptide(L)'
;MNKKGAELSMNVIIISILVILVLLVIAFFFLGGTSNLFQKIQSVGPDNLETAARDCTSKCQLSQTYSSDNLKEKSSYCRTTYHVDGNDDGVADEKHHCWSSIVDVDCPGVQDFCLFDAVEEL
;
A
#
# COMPACT_ATOMS: atom_id res chain seq x y z
N MET A 1 26.15 47.10 -31.14
CA MET A 1 25.44 46.22 -30.18
C MET A 1 26.27 46.16 -28.91
N ASN A 2 25.82 46.81 -27.84
CA ASN A 2 26.59 46.99 -26.62
C ASN A 2 26.21 45.88 -25.60
N LYS A 3 27.12 44.93 -25.33
CA LYS A 3 26.92 43.92 -24.28
C LYS A 3 27.17 44.58 -22.93
N LYS A 4 26.10 44.98 -22.23
CA LYS A 4 26.18 45.35 -20.82
C LYS A 4 26.20 44.06 -20.00
N GLY A 5 27.38 43.64 -19.55
CA GLY A 5 27.48 42.69 -18.45
C GLY A 5 26.88 43.36 -17.22
N ALA A 6 25.82 42.78 -16.67
CA ALA A 6 25.32 43.20 -15.37
C ALA A 6 26.38 42.80 -14.34
N GLU A 7 27.14 43.77 -13.85
CA GLU A 7 28.01 43.57 -12.69
C GLU A 7 27.11 43.28 -11.49
N LEU A 8 26.90 42.01 -11.20
CA LEU A 8 26.17 41.58 -10.02
C LEU A 8 26.95 42.07 -8.81
N SER A 9 26.32 42.96 -8.03
CA SER A 9 26.88 43.41 -6.75
C SER A 9 27.29 42.20 -5.92
N MET A 10 28.47 42.26 -5.29
CA MET A 10 29.03 41.18 -4.47
C MET A 10 28.01 40.65 -3.44
N ASN A 11 27.15 41.53 -2.92
CA ASN A 11 26.07 41.16 -2.01
C ASN A 11 25.03 40.21 -2.64
N VAL A 12 24.69 40.43 -3.92
CA VAL A 12 23.74 39.57 -4.64
C VAL A 12 24.34 38.17 -4.82
N ILE A 13 25.63 38.08 -5.14
CA ILE A 13 26.33 36.80 -5.28
C ILE A 13 26.30 36.02 -3.96
N ILE A 14 26.62 36.69 -2.84
CA ILE A 14 26.62 36.07 -1.51
C ILE A 14 25.22 35.57 -1.13
N ILE A 15 24.19 36.40 -1.32
CA ILE A 15 22.80 36.02 -1.02
C ILE A 15 22.35 34.83 -1.87
N SER A 16 22.72 34.82 -3.16
CA SER A 16 22.38 33.73 -4.08
C SER A 16 22.94 32.39 -3.59
N ILE A 17 24.20 32.38 -3.16
CA ILE A 17 24.87 31.18 -2.66
C ILE A 17 24.20 30.69 -1.37
N LEU A 18 23.89 31.60 -0.43
CA LEU A 18 23.23 31.24 0.82
C LEU A 18 21.85 30.63 0.57
N VAL A 19 21.05 31.19 -0.35
CA VAL A 19 19.74 30.64 -0.72
C VAL A 19 19.88 29.24 -1.32
N ILE A 20 20.84 29.02 -2.22
CA ILE A 20 21.09 27.71 -2.82
C ILE A 20 21.48 26.69 -1.74
N LEU A 21 22.35 27.06 -0.79
CA LEU A 21 22.73 26.17 0.30
C LEU A 21 21.55 25.79 1.19
N VAL A 22 20.70 26.76 1.54
CA VAL A 22 19.48 26.50 2.32
C VAL A 22 18.54 25.55 1.57
N LEU A 23 18.34 25.75 0.26
CA LEU A 23 17.51 24.87 -0.56
C LEU A 23 18.07 23.46 -0.64
N LEU A 24 19.40 23.29 -0.73
CA LEU A 24 20.04 21.97 -0.72
C LEU A 24 19.83 21.25 0.61
N VAL A 25 19.97 21.95 1.74
CA VAL A 25 19.71 21.38 3.07
C VAL A 25 18.26 20.92 3.19
N ILE A 26 17.31 21.76 2.78
CA ILE A 26 15.88 21.42 2.77
C ILE A 26 15.62 20.18 1.90
N ALA A 27 16.12 20.18 0.66
CA ALA A 27 15.96 19.05 -0.26
C ALA A 27 16.54 17.74 0.33
N PHE A 28 17.69 17.82 1.00
CA PHE A 28 18.30 16.65 1.65
C PHE A 28 17.44 16.10 2.79
N PHE A 29 16.81 16.97 3.60
CA PHE A 29 15.86 16.53 4.63
C PHE A 29 14.62 15.87 4.03
N PHE A 30 14.07 16.43 2.95
CA PHE A 30 12.90 15.85 2.29
C PHE A 30 13.23 14.50 1.61
N LEU A 31 14.38 14.40 0.95
CA LEU A 31 14.81 13.17 0.26
C LEU A 31 15.29 12.09 1.23
N GLY A 32 16.05 12.43 2.27
CA GLY A 32 16.60 11.46 3.23
C GLY A 32 15.64 11.07 4.35
N GLY A 33 14.77 11.98 4.80
CA GLY A 33 13.85 11.73 5.90
C GLY A 33 12.61 10.93 5.52
N THR A 34 12.08 11.13 4.30
CA THR A 34 10.81 10.50 3.89
C THR A 34 10.98 9.06 3.40
N SER A 35 12.12 8.70 2.79
CA SER A 35 12.36 7.34 2.31
C SER A 35 12.36 6.29 3.43
N ASN A 36 12.89 6.63 4.61
CA ASN A 36 12.93 5.72 5.76
C ASN A 36 11.57 5.62 6.48
N LEU A 37 10.74 6.67 6.43
CA LEU A 37 9.40 6.65 7.01
C LEU A 37 8.43 5.82 6.17
N PHE A 38 8.53 5.87 4.84
CA PHE A 38 7.71 5.04 3.95
C PHE A 38 8.02 3.55 4.05
N GLN A 39 9.28 3.16 4.24
CA GLN A 39 9.63 1.76 4.48
C GLN A 39 9.08 1.23 5.81
N LYS A 40 8.97 2.08 6.83
CA LYS A 40 8.42 1.71 8.15
C LYS A 40 6.89 1.64 8.19
N ILE A 41 6.21 2.25 7.22
CA ILE A 41 4.75 2.14 7.04
C ILE A 41 4.38 0.82 6.35
N GLN A 42 5.30 0.20 5.59
CA GLN A 42 5.08 -1.14 5.02
C GLN A 42 5.22 -2.27 6.06
N SER A 43 5.71 -1.98 7.26
CA SER A 43 5.79 -2.92 8.39
C SER A 43 4.77 -2.57 9.49
N VAL A 44 3.57 -2.14 9.12
CA VAL A 44 2.44 -2.21 10.05
C VAL A 44 2.25 -3.68 10.41
N GLY A 45 2.10 -4.00 11.70
CA GLY A 45 1.94 -5.36 12.19
C GLY A 45 0.76 -6.10 11.54
N PRO A 46 0.51 -7.36 11.92
CA PRO A 46 -0.53 -8.17 11.31
C PRO A 46 -1.86 -7.43 11.21
N ASP A 47 -2.51 -7.55 10.06
CA ASP A 47 -3.84 -7.03 9.82
C ASP A 47 -4.78 -7.56 10.91
N ASN A 48 -5.57 -6.68 11.50
CA ASN A 48 -6.53 -7.10 12.51
C ASN A 48 -7.58 -8.03 11.87
N LEU A 49 -7.69 -9.24 12.40
CA LEU A 49 -8.56 -10.30 11.86
C LEU A 49 -10.04 -9.88 11.77
N GLU A 50 -10.54 -9.12 12.74
CA GLU A 50 -11.92 -8.59 12.71
C GLU A 50 -12.09 -7.56 11.59
N THR A 51 -11.08 -6.74 11.33
CA THR A 51 -11.11 -5.76 10.23
C THR A 51 -11.04 -6.45 8.88
N ALA A 52 -10.19 -7.47 8.74
CA ALA A 52 -10.12 -8.32 7.56
C ALA A 52 -11.46 -9.02 7.29
N ALA A 53 -12.07 -9.63 8.31
CA ALA A 53 -13.36 -10.30 8.20
C ALA A 53 -14.49 -9.35 7.80
N ARG A 54 -14.54 -8.14 8.36
CA ARG A 54 -15.53 -7.11 7.98
C ARG A 54 -15.38 -6.66 6.53
N ASP A 55 -14.15 -6.43 6.07
CA ASP A 55 -13.89 -6.03 4.69
C ASP A 55 -14.21 -7.18 3.72
N CYS A 56 -13.81 -8.43 4.05
CA CYS A 56 -14.20 -9.62 3.30
C CYS A 56 -15.72 -9.80 3.22
N THR A 57 -16.45 -9.55 4.30
CA THR A 57 -17.92 -9.59 4.31
C THR A 57 -18.51 -8.56 3.34
N SER A 58 -17.99 -7.33 3.35
CA SER A 58 -18.43 -6.28 2.42
C SER A 58 -18.14 -6.65 0.96
N LYS A 59 -16.96 -7.19 0.68
CA LYS A 59 -16.59 -7.67 -0.66
C LYS A 59 -17.45 -8.85 -1.09
N CYS A 60 -17.78 -9.77 -0.18
CA CYS A 60 -18.68 -10.87 -0.47
C CYS A 60 -20.06 -10.36 -0.93
N GLN A 61 -20.66 -9.43 -0.16
CA GLN A 61 -21.95 -8.84 -0.50
C GLN A 61 -21.94 -8.20 -1.90
N LEU A 62 -20.88 -7.47 -2.24
CA LEU A 62 -20.72 -6.90 -3.57
C LEU A 62 -20.60 -8.01 -4.63
N SER A 63 -19.83 -9.05 -4.36
CA SER A 63 -19.55 -10.12 -5.32
C SER A 63 -20.78 -10.98 -5.61
N GLN A 64 -21.68 -11.11 -4.63
CA GLN A 64 -22.98 -11.78 -4.81
C GLN A 64 -23.91 -11.04 -5.78
N THR A 65 -23.71 -9.75 -6.01
CA THR A 65 -24.49 -8.98 -6.99
C THR A 65 -24.11 -9.30 -8.45
N TYR A 66 -22.95 -9.92 -8.68
CA TYR A 66 -22.51 -10.27 -10.02
C TYR A 66 -23.33 -11.42 -10.60
N SER A 67 -23.85 -11.20 -11.80
CA SER A 67 -24.66 -12.18 -12.54
C SER A 67 -23.83 -13.16 -13.36
N SER A 68 -22.55 -12.87 -13.61
CA SER A 68 -21.65 -13.70 -14.40
C SER A 68 -20.63 -14.41 -13.51
N ASP A 69 -20.46 -15.71 -13.73
CA ASP A 69 -19.49 -16.55 -13.02
C ASP A 69 -18.05 -16.04 -13.16
N ASN A 70 -17.67 -15.50 -14.32
CA ASN A 70 -16.34 -14.89 -14.54
C ASN A 70 -16.11 -13.66 -13.66
N LEU A 71 -17.17 -12.87 -13.41
CA LEU A 71 -17.08 -11.71 -12.52
C LEU A 71 -17.00 -12.13 -11.05
N LYS A 72 -17.63 -13.25 -10.69
CA LYS A 72 -17.53 -13.82 -9.34
C LYS A 72 -16.14 -14.40 -9.07
N GLU A 73 -15.57 -15.13 -10.01
CA GLU A 73 -14.19 -15.64 -9.96
C GLU A 73 -13.17 -14.51 -9.80
N LYS A 74 -13.35 -13.41 -10.56
CA LYS A 74 -12.46 -12.23 -10.50
C LYS A 74 -12.85 -11.23 -9.43
N SER A 75 -13.80 -11.58 -8.58
CA SER A 75 -14.30 -10.66 -7.57
C SER A 75 -13.23 -10.30 -6.54
N SER A 76 -13.40 -9.14 -5.92
CA SER A 76 -12.50 -8.69 -4.87
C SER A 76 -12.52 -9.63 -3.66
N TYR A 77 -13.61 -10.38 -3.44
CA TYR A 77 -13.65 -11.40 -2.40
C TYR A 77 -12.63 -12.52 -2.67
N CYS A 78 -12.55 -13.05 -3.89
CA CYS A 78 -11.61 -14.13 -4.21
C CYS A 78 -10.13 -13.67 -4.21
N ARG A 79 -9.86 -12.42 -4.65
CA ARG A 79 -8.50 -11.93 -4.92
C ARG A 79 -7.84 -11.18 -3.77
N THR A 80 -8.61 -10.69 -2.80
CA THR A 80 -8.01 -9.94 -1.67
C THR A 80 -7.33 -10.90 -0.72
N THR A 81 -6.11 -10.53 -0.29
CA THR A 81 -5.36 -11.20 0.75
C THR A 81 -5.05 -10.23 1.88
N TYR A 82 -4.97 -10.75 3.10
CA TYR A 82 -4.60 -10.02 4.31
C TYR A 82 -3.43 -10.71 4.99
N HIS A 83 -2.56 -9.92 5.60
CA HIS A 83 -1.44 -10.41 6.40
C HIS A 83 -1.91 -10.56 7.85
N VAL A 84 -2.76 -11.55 8.10
CA VAL A 84 -3.25 -11.82 9.46
C VAL A 84 -2.26 -12.71 10.20
N ASP A 85 -2.18 -12.53 11.50
CA ASP A 85 -1.49 -13.43 12.42
C ASP A 85 -2.41 -14.62 12.69
N GLY A 86 -2.05 -15.79 12.18
CA GLY A 86 -2.84 -17.00 12.29
C GLY A 86 -2.49 -17.82 13.54
N ASN A 87 -1.33 -17.57 14.14
CA ASN A 87 -0.78 -18.33 15.28
C ASN A 87 -0.81 -17.54 16.61
N ASP A 88 -1.24 -16.27 16.57
CA ASP A 88 -1.35 -15.32 17.68
C ASP A 88 0.02 -15.02 18.35
N ASP A 89 1.11 -15.05 17.59
CA ASP A 89 2.47 -14.75 18.05
C ASP A 89 2.85 -13.25 17.95
N GLY A 90 1.94 -12.43 17.42
CA GLY A 90 2.09 -11.00 17.19
C GLY A 90 2.77 -10.64 15.87
N VAL A 91 3.03 -11.61 14.99
CA VAL A 91 3.69 -11.44 13.69
C VAL A 91 2.76 -11.92 12.57
N ALA A 92 2.79 -11.24 11.43
CA ALA A 92 2.09 -11.74 10.25
C ALA A 92 2.79 -12.99 9.72
N ASP A 93 2.12 -14.14 9.80
CA ASP A 93 2.62 -15.42 9.31
C ASP A 93 2.64 -15.48 7.79
N GLU A 94 1.48 -15.23 7.18
CA GLU A 94 1.25 -15.47 5.76
C GLU A 94 0.08 -14.64 5.21
N LYS A 95 -0.04 -14.63 3.87
CA LYS A 95 -1.17 -13.99 3.19
C LYS A 95 -2.36 -14.93 3.16
N HIS A 96 -3.45 -14.52 3.79
CA HIS A 96 -4.69 -15.29 3.83
C HIS A 96 -5.77 -14.64 2.96
N HIS A 97 -6.42 -15.44 2.11
CA HIS A 97 -7.57 -15.00 1.33
C HIS A 97 -8.82 -14.87 2.21
N CYS A 98 -9.82 -14.10 1.73
CA CYS A 98 -11.12 -13.99 2.40
C CYS A 98 -11.85 -15.33 2.57
N TRP A 99 -11.66 -16.27 1.64
CA TRP A 99 -12.24 -17.61 1.69
C TRP A 99 -11.40 -18.61 2.51
N SER A 100 -10.30 -18.16 3.12
CA SER A 100 -9.49 -19.00 4.00
C SER A 100 -10.21 -19.23 5.34
N SER A 101 -9.91 -20.37 5.96
CA SER A 101 -10.46 -20.72 7.28
C SER A 101 -9.95 -19.82 8.42
N ILE A 102 -8.89 -19.04 8.19
CA ILE A 102 -8.36 -18.11 9.20
C ILE A 102 -9.22 -16.85 9.28
N VAL A 103 -9.69 -16.33 8.14
CA VAL A 103 -10.55 -15.13 8.09
C VAL A 103 -12.02 -15.47 8.38
N ASP A 104 -12.42 -16.73 8.15
CA ASP A 104 -13.73 -17.31 8.51
C ASP A 104 -14.95 -16.54 7.95
N VAL A 105 -14.86 -16.12 6.69
CA VAL A 105 -15.98 -15.45 5.99
C VAL A 105 -16.50 -16.33 4.87
N ASP A 106 -17.65 -16.97 5.10
CA ASP A 106 -18.39 -17.73 4.09
C ASP A 106 -19.09 -16.80 3.09
N CYS A 107 -18.88 -17.02 1.80
CA CYS A 107 -19.54 -16.27 0.74
C CYS A 107 -20.33 -17.17 -0.22
N PRO A 108 -21.59 -17.51 0.12
CA PRO A 108 -22.37 -18.46 -0.66
C PRO A 108 -22.60 -17.96 -2.08
N GLY A 109 -22.42 -18.86 -3.06
CA GLY A 109 -22.62 -18.59 -4.48
C GLY A 109 -21.54 -17.73 -5.14
N VAL A 110 -20.44 -17.44 -4.43
CA VAL A 110 -19.22 -16.79 -4.93
C VAL A 110 -17.97 -17.60 -4.57
N GLN A 111 -17.91 -18.14 -3.33
CA GLN A 111 -16.75 -18.86 -2.82
C GLN A 111 -16.37 -20.09 -3.67
N ASP A 112 -17.34 -20.78 -4.25
CA ASP A 112 -17.12 -21.91 -5.16
C ASP A 112 -16.29 -21.55 -6.40
N PHE A 113 -16.29 -20.26 -6.79
CA PHE A 113 -15.52 -19.75 -7.92
C PHE A 113 -14.11 -19.29 -7.53
N CYS A 114 -13.82 -19.16 -6.23
CA CYS A 114 -12.52 -18.71 -5.75
C CYS A 114 -11.47 -19.83 -5.69
N LEU A 115 -11.88 -21.09 -5.87
CA LEU A 115 -11.07 -22.30 -5.63
C LEU A 115 -10.06 -22.64 -6.74
N PHE A 116 -9.75 -21.73 -7.67
CA PHE A 116 -8.93 -22.05 -8.85
C PHE A 116 -7.45 -21.66 -8.79
N ASP A 117 -6.98 -20.92 -7.79
CA ASP A 117 -5.55 -20.64 -7.63
C ASP A 117 -5.12 -20.98 -6.20
N ALA A 118 -5.00 -22.29 -5.94
CA ALA A 118 -4.26 -22.76 -4.79
C ALA A 118 -2.78 -22.38 -4.98
N VAL A 119 -2.35 -21.41 -4.18
CA VAL A 119 -0.96 -21.17 -3.77
C VAL A 119 -0.02 -20.76 -4.90
N GLU A 120 0.10 -19.45 -5.14
CA GLU A 120 1.35 -18.92 -5.71
C GLU A 120 2.38 -18.88 -4.57
N GLU A 121 3.16 -19.97 -4.46
CA GLU A 121 4.35 -20.01 -3.60
C GLU A 121 5.33 -18.90 -4.02
N LEU A 122 5.97 -18.28 -3.01
CA LEU A 122 6.99 -17.23 -3.14
C LEU A 122 8.18 -17.62 -4.03
#